data_AF-A0A7Y2A5L4-F1
#
_entry.id   AF-A0A7Y2A5L4-F1
#
_cell.length_a   1.000
_cell.length_b   1.000
_cell.length_c   1.000
_cell.angle_alpha   90.00
_cell.angle_beta   90.00
_cell.angle_gamma   90.00
#
_symmetry.space_group_name_H-M   'P 1'
#
loop_
_entity.id
_entity.type
_entity.pdbx_description
1 polymer ?
#
loop_
_entity_poly.entity_id
_entity_poly.type
_entity_poly.pdbx_seq_one_letter_code
_entity_poly.pdbx_strand_id
1 'polypeptide(L)'
;MIKHEMGYLHHNFVVALLNDLFGIQSRGGCSCAGPYGHRLLGIDLETSHEFEREIGRGCEGIKPGWVRVNFNYFIDDHTYEYIVRAVSLIAEHGANLLPAYDFDPATGLWRHLGGTAEPPLSLHDIDYSEGTMGYRARRHEFAGEDLAGYLAAAEAMLLAGASAPEPADLDVTEDFETLRWFPLPADS
;
A
#
# COMPACT_ATOMS: atom_id res chain seq x y z
N MET A 1 2.07 -1.18 11.26
CA MET A 1 3.40 -0.88 10.67
C MET A 1 4.18 -2.17 10.63
N ILE A 2 4.89 -2.43 9.55
CA ILE A 2 5.74 -3.62 9.40
C ILE A 2 7.19 -3.15 9.51
N LYS A 3 7.94 -3.73 10.45
CA LYS A 3 9.34 -3.36 10.69
C LYS A 3 10.24 -4.07 9.69
N HIS A 4 11.20 -3.33 9.14
CA HIS A 4 12.24 -3.79 8.25
C HIS A 4 13.62 -3.43 8.85
N GLU A 5 14.71 -3.97 8.30
CA GLU A 5 16.07 -3.68 8.77
C GLU A 5 16.41 -2.18 8.66
N MET A 6 15.89 -1.52 7.63
CA MET A 6 16.12 -0.10 7.32
C MET A 6 15.04 0.85 7.88
N GLY A 7 14.08 0.36 8.67
CA GLY A 7 13.02 1.20 9.23
C GLY A 7 11.66 0.50 9.26
N TYR A 8 10.61 1.19 8.82
CA TYR A 8 9.28 0.58 8.66
C TYR A 8 8.83 0.67 7.21
N LEU A 9 8.18 -0.38 6.71
CA LEU A 9 7.53 -0.30 5.41
C LEU A 9 6.41 0.74 5.45
N HIS A 10 6.37 1.59 4.43
CA HIS A 10 5.35 2.62 4.30
C HIS A 10 3.95 1.97 4.30
N HIS A 11 2.99 2.56 5.01
CA HIS A 11 1.67 1.92 5.20
C HIS A 11 0.94 1.74 3.86
N ASN A 12 1.01 2.70 2.95
CA ASN A 12 0.43 2.55 1.61
C ASN A 12 1.18 1.54 0.74
N PHE A 13 2.47 1.26 0.99
CA PHE A 13 3.18 0.19 0.30
C PHE A 13 2.61 -1.17 0.69
N VAL A 14 2.41 -1.38 2.00
CA VAL A 14 1.78 -2.61 2.52
C VAL A 14 0.35 -2.77 1.99
N VAL A 15 -0.42 -1.68 1.86
CA VAL A 15 -1.75 -1.70 1.21
C VAL A 15 -1.66 -2.13 -0.24
N ALA A 16 -0.69 -1.59 -0.99
CA ALA A 16 -0.47 -1.95 -2.38
C ALA A 16 -0.13 -3.45 -2.53
N LEU A 17 0.77 -3.98 -1.70
CA LEU A 17 1.10 -5.42 -1.70
C LEU A 17 -0.11 -6.30 -1.37
N LEU A 18 -0.92 -5.93 -0.37
CA LEU A 18 -2.16 -6.65 -0.03
C LEU A 18 -3.13 -6.68 -1.21
N ASN A 19 -3.26 -5.58 -1.94
CA ASN A 19 -4.10 -5.49 -3.12
C ASN A 19 -3.54 -6.30 -4.30
N ASP A 20 -2.29 -6.06 -4.67
CA ASP A 20 -1.71 -6.52 -5.92
C ASP A 20 -1.40 -8.02 -5.92
N LEU A 21 -0.93 -8.55 -4.78
CA LEU A 21 -0.55 -9.95 -4.66
C LEU A 21 -1.71 -10.84 -4.18
N PHE A 22 -2.52 -10.32 -3.27
CA PHE A 22 -3.50 -11.12 -2.54
C PHE A 22 -4.96 -10.75 -2.83
N GLY A 23 -5.21 -9.67 -3.58
CA GLY A 23 -6.57 -9.17 -3.83
C GLY A 23 -7.28 -8.63 -2.58
N ILE A 24 -6.56 -8.41 -1.48
CA ILE A 24 -7.11 -7.97 -0.19
C ILE A 24 -7.21 -6.44 -0.19
N GLN A 25 -8.44 -5.96 -0.26
CA GLN A 25 -8.73 -4.53 -0.14
C GLN A 25 -8.56 -4.07 1.31
N SER A 26 -7.51 -3.29 1.57
CA SER A 26 -7.24 -2.69 2.87
C SER A 26 -7.20 -1.17 2.79
N ARG A 27 -7.09 -0.50 3.94
CA ARG A 27 -6.95 0.96 3.99
C ARG A 27 -5.72 1.33 4.80
N GLY A 28 -4.88 2.19 4.22
CA GLY A 28 -3.88 2.96 4.93
C GLY A 28 -4.59 4.10 5.67
N GLY A 29 -4.35 4.24 6.96
CA GLY A 29 -4.80 5.37 7.75
C GLY A 29 -3.61 6.26 8.10
N CYS A 30 -3.64 7.52 7.69
CA CYS A 30 -2.72 8.50 8.25
C CYS A 30 -3.02 8.67 9.74
N SER A 31 -1.98 8.73 10.57
CA SER A 31 -2.12 8.99 12.02
C SER A 31 -2.40 10.46 12.34
N CYS A 32 -2.84 11.22 11.34
CA CYS A 32 -3.00 12.68 11.33
C CYS A 32 -3.43 13.23 12.70
N ALA A 33 -2.47 13.83 13.43
CA ALA A 33 -2.63 14.71 14.59
C ALA A 33 -3.41 14.17 15.81
N GLY A 34 -3.51 12.86 15.99
CA GLY A 34 -4.10 12.30 17.20
C GLY A 34 -3.08 12.21 18.34
N PRO A 35 -3.39 12.64 19.59
CA PRO A 35 -2.52 12.46 20.76
C PRO A 35 -2.13 11.01 21.03
N TYR A 36 -2.89 10.06 20.47
CA TYR A 36 -2.59 8.63 20.48
C TYR A 36 -1.53 8.24 19.46
N GLY A 37 -1.64 8.72 18.21
CA GLY A 37 -0.66 8.46 17.16
C GLY A 37 0.71 9.01 17.52
N HIS A 38 0.77 10.23 18.07
CA HIS A 38 2.02 10.86 18.48
C HIS A 38 2.71 10.06 19.60
N ARG A 39 1.96 9.63 20.61
CA ARG A 39 2.49 8.80 21.70
C ARG A 39 2.96 7.43 21.21
N LEU A 40 2.20 6.79 20.32
CA LEU A 40 2.54 5.46 19.82
C LEU A 40 3.80 5.49 18.95
N LEU A 41 3.99 6.58 18.20
CA LEU A 41 5.08 6.75 17.24
C LEU A 41 6.27 7.55 17.79
N GLY A 42 6.19 8.03 19.03
CA GLY A 42 7.23 8.86 19.65
C GLY A 42 7.41 10.23 18.97
N ILE A 43 6.37 10.76 18.33
CA ILE A 43 6.40 12.06 17.65
C ILE A 43 6.13 13.14 18.69
N ASP A 44 7.13 13.98 18.96
CA ASP A 44 6.97 15.14 19.83
C ASP A 44 6.33 16.33 19.09
N LEU A 45 6.15 17.45 19.80
CA LEU A 45 5.52 18.64 19.20
C LEU A 45 6.38 19.27 18.11
N GLU A 46 7.71 19.19 18.23
CA GLU A 46 8.63 19.77 17.27
C GLU A 46 8.59 18.97 15.96
N THR A 47 8.74 17.65 16.04
CA THR A 47 8.61 16.74 14.90
C THR A 47 7.21 16.79 14.30
N SER A 48 6.16 16.96 15.11
CA SER A 48 4.80 17.16 14.60
C SER A 48 4.70 18.40 13.71
N HIS A 49 5.29 19.52 14.12
CA HIS A 49 5.28 20.75 13.33
C HIS A 49 6.15 20.64 12.08
N GLU A 50 7.21 19.84 12.11
CA GLU A 50 8.00 19.50 10.92
C GLU A 50 7.17 18.74 9.88
N PHE A 51 6.46 17.68 10.31
CA PHE A 51 5.53 16.98 9.43
C PHE A 51 4.45 17.91 8.89
N GLU A 52 3.84 18.75 9.71
CA GLU A 52 2.82 19.72 9.27
C GLU A 52 3.35 20.67 8.18
N ARG A 53 4.62 21.12 8.30
CA ARG A 53 5.25 21.98 7.28
C ARG A 53 5.43 21.26 5.95
N GLU A 54 5.98 20.05 5.96
CA GLU A 54 6.19 19.29 4.71
C GLU A 54 4.88 18.88 4.04
N ILE A 55 3.88 18.50 4.85
CA ILE A 55 2.52 18.24 4.36
C ILE A 55 1.93 19.51 3.73
N GLY A 56 2.13 20.68 4.36
CA GLY A 56 1.68 21.97 3.84
C GLY A 56 2.34 22.37 2.52
N ARG A 57 3.51 21.79 2.20
CA ARG A 57 4.21 21.95 0.91
C ARG A 57 3.71 20.98 -0.16
N GLY A 58 2.76 20.11 0.17
CA GLY A 58 2.14 19.16 -0.77
C GLY A 58 2.75 17.76 -0.73
N CYS A 59 3.68 17.46 0.19
CA CYS A 59 4.27 16.13 0.34
C CYS A 59 3.47 15.29 1.34
N GLU A 60 2.28 14.81 0.97
CA GLU A 60 1.45 14.03 1.91
C GLU A 60 2.03 12.66 2.26
N GLY A 61 2.88 12.11 1.40
CA GLY A 61 3.46 10.77 1.58
C GLY A 61 4.37 10.63 2.80
N ILE A 62 4.81 11.73 3.41
CA ILE A 62 5.62 11.68 4.63
C ILE A 62 4.80 11.31 5.87
N LYS A 63 3.47 11.43 5.81
CA LYS A 63 2.56 11.20 6.93
C LYS A 63 2.71 9.78 7.48
N PRO A 64 3.10 9.63 8.75
CA PRO A 64 3.11 8.31 9.37
C PRO A 64 1.69 7.75 9.49
N GLY A 65 1.60 6.43 9.49
CA GLY A 65 0.31 5.75 9.43
C GLY A 65 0.39 4.25 9.68
N TRP A 66 -0.77 3.60 9.63
CA TRP A 66 -0.89 2.15 9.77
C TRP A 66 -1.89 1.58 8.77
N VAL A 67 -1.69 0.31 8.45
CA VAL A 67 -2.66 -0.48 7.68
C VAL A 67 -3.69 -1.05 8.64
N ARG A 68 -4.97 -0.96 8.26
CA ARG A 68 -6.07 -1.60 8.99
C ARG A 68 -6.66 -2.74 8.18
N VAL A 69 -6.66 -3.93 8.77
CA VAL A 69 -7.38 -5.12 8.31
C VAL A 69 -8.53 -5.39 9.28
N ASN A 70 -9.73 -5.66 8.76
CA ASN A 70 -10.89 -5.94 9.58
C ASN A 70 -11.45 -7.32 9.24
N PHE A 71 -11.75 -8.12 10.26
CA PHE A 71 -12.47 -9.38 10.12
C PHE A 71 -13.94 -9.13 10.43
N ASN A 72 -14.81 -9.43 9.48
CA ASN A 72 -16.25 -9.38 9.71
C ASN A 72 -16.72 -10.71 10.31
N TYR A 73 -17.87 -10.73 10.97
CA TYR A 73 -18.35 -11.91 11.72
C TYR A 73 -18.82 -13.07 10.84
N PHE A 74 -18.90 -12.89 9.52
CA PHE A 74 -19.26 -13.92 8.56
C PHE A 74 -18.06 -14.52 7.83
N ILE A 75 -16.84 -14.06 8.13
CA ILE A 75 -15.64 -14.64 7.53
C ILE A 75 -15.49 -16.08 8.00
N ASP A 76 -15.26 -16.99 7.07
CA ASP A 76 -14.91 -18.37 7.38
C ASP A 76 -13.44 -18.48 7.78
N ASP A 77 -13.08 -19.59 8.45
CA ASP A 77 -11.73 -19.81 8.96
C ASP A 77 -10.68 -19.85 7.84
N HIS A 78 -11.03 -20.35 6.66
CA HIS A 78 -10.10 -20.46 5.53
C HIS A 78 -9.74 -19.07 4.95
N THR A 79 -10.72 -18.19 4.79
CA THR A 79 -10.49 -16.79 4.40
C THR A 79 -9.76 -16.02 5.50
N TYR A 80 -10.06 -16.28 6.77
CA TYR A 80 -9.32 -15.69 7.89
C TYR A 80 -7.84 -16.06 7.86
N GLU A 81 -7.53 -17.36 7.73
CA GLU A 81 -6.16 -17.87 7.65
C GLU A 81 -5.41 -17.30 6.44
N TYR A 82 -6.08 -17.18 5.30
CA TYR A 82 -5.53 -16.55 4.09
C TYR A 82 -5.05 -15.11 4.36
N ILE A 83 -5.90 -14.28 4.98
CA ILE A 83 -5.56 -12.89 5.30
C ILE A 83 -4.41 -12.83 6.30
N VAL A 84 -4.42 -13.66 7.34
CA VAL A 84 -3.35 -13.70 8.35
C VAL A 84 -2.01 -14.12 7.71
N ARG A 85 -2.03 -15.13 6.82
CA ARG A 85 -0.82 -15.57 6.13
C ARG A 85 -0.31 -14.51 5.15
N ALA A 86 -1.18 -13.83 4.42
CA ALA A 86 -0.81 -12.72 3.53
C ALA A 86 -0.09 -11.59 4.30
N VAL A 87 -0.64 -11.18 5.45
CA VAL A 87 0.00 -10.18 6.32
C VAL A 87 1.37 -10.66 6.83
N SER A 88 1.47 -11.95 7.20
CA SER A 88 2.72 -12.54 7.70
C SER A 88 3.79 -12.58 6.60
N LEU A 89 3.43 -12.98 5.38
CA LEU A 89 4.33 -13.00 4.22
C LEU A 89 4.86 -11.61 3.87
N ILE A 90 4.01 -10.58 3.90
CA ILE A 90 4.46 -9.21 3.70
C ILE A 90 5.39 -8.77 4.84
N ALA A 91 5.11 -9.18 6.07
CA ALA A 91 5.97 -8.86 7.21
C ALA A 91 7.36 -9.50 7.11
N GLU A 92 7.44 -10.71 6.58
CA GLU A 92 8.68 -11.48 6.41
C GLU A 92 9.48 -11.07 5.17
N HIS A 93 8.79 -10.79 4.06
CA HIS A 93 9.43 -10.72 2.73
C HIS A 93 8.98 -9.52 1.88
N GLY A 94 8.04 -8.69 2.35
CA GLY A 94 7.46 -7.59 1.55
C GLY A 94 8.48 -6.58 1.03
N ALA A 95 9.56 -6.35 1.76
CA ALA A 95 10.64 -5.44 1.38
C ALA A 95 11.33 -5.86 0.07
N ASN A 96 11.37 -7.16 -0.25
CA ASN A 96 12.01 -7.69 -1.45
C ASN A 96 11.34 -7.20 -2.75
N LEU A 97 10.11 -6.68 -2.65
CA LEU A 97 9.38 -6.11 -3.79
C LEU A 97 9.45 -4.59 -3.86
N LEU A 98 10.12 -3.89 -2.93
CA LEU A 98 10.31 -2.43 -3.03
C LEU A 98 10.82 -2.00 -4.43
N PRO A 99 11.80 -2.69 -5.05
CA PRO A 99 12.28 -2.35 -6.39
C PRO A 99 11.20 -2.41 -7.50
N ALA A 100 10.11 -3.13 -7.30
CA ALA A 100 9.04 -3.25 -8.31
C ALA A 100 8.02 -2.10 -8.26
N TYR A 101 8.16 -1.17 -7.31
CA TYR A 101 7.17 -0.12 -7.06
C TYR A 101 7.78 1.27 -7.21
N ASP A 102 6.94 2.21 -7.61
CA ASP A 102 7.21 3.64 -7.59
C ASP A 102 6.43 4.31 -6.46
N PHE A 103 7.03 5.34 -5.87
CA PHE A 103 6.45 6.11 -4.76
C PHE A 103 6.18 7.54 -5.19
N ASP A 104 4.94 7.98 -5.04
CA ASP A 104 4.55 9.37 -5.25
C ASP A 104 4.59 10.13 -3.91
N PRO A 105 5.55 11.05 -3.69
CA PRO A 105 5.68 11.78 -2.43
C PRO A 105 4.53 12.76 -2.21
N ALA A 106 3.88 13.24 -3.28
CA ALA A 106 2.78 14.19 -3.17
C ALA A 106 1.52 13.51 -2.61
N THR A 107 1.23 12.29 -3.05
CA THR A 107 0.03 11.55 -2.63
C THR A 107 0.28 10.46 -1.59
N GLY A 108 1.53 10.04 -1.43
CA GLY A 108 1.92 8.87 -0.65
C GLY A 108 1.55 7.53 -1.26
N LEU A 109 1.12 7.50 -2.53
CA LEU A 109 0.70 6.28 -3.22
C LEU A 109 1.90 5.48 -3.70
N TRP A 110 1.76 4.17 -3.65
CA TRP A 110 2.71 3.21 -4.19
C TRP A 110 2.08 2.50 -5.38
N ARG A 111 2.79 2.42 -6.51
CA ARG A 111 2.29 1.81 -7.74
C ARG A 111 3.30 0.82 -8.29
N HIS A 112 2.85 -0.39 -8.60
CA HIS A 112 3.71 -1.36 -9.27
C HIS A 112 4.11 -0.86 -10.67
N LEU A 113 5.40 -0.93 -11.02
CA LEU A 113 5.94 -0.42 -12.29
C LEU A 113 5.35 -1.11 -13.52
N GLY A 114 4.98 -2.40 -13.39
CA GLY A 114 4.29 -3.17 -14.42
C GLY A 114 2.77 -3.23 -14.24
N GLY A 115 2.20 -2.44 -13.32
CA GLY A 115 0.77 -2.46 -13.02
C GLY A 115 -0.10 -1.95 -14.17
N THR A 116 -1.35 -2.43 -14.25
CA THR A 116 -2.30 -1.93 -15.25
C THR A 116 -2.66 -0.48 -14.96
N ALA A 117 -2.39 0.42 -15.90
CA ALA A 117 -2.62 1.86 -15.73
C ALA A 117 -4.12 2.23 -15.60
N GLU A 118 -5.03 1.42 -16.13
CA GLU A 118 -6.47 1.70 -16.12
C GLU A 118 -7.20 0.92 -15.02
N PRO A 119 -8.07 1.60 -14.23
CA PRO A 119 -8.95 0.91 -13.30
C PRO A 119 -9.88 -0.04 -14.07
N PRO A 120 -10.16 -1.24 -13.54
CA PRO A 120 -10.98 -2.24 -14.24
C PRO A 120 -12.44 -1.80 -14.46
N LEU A 121 -12.88 -0.77 -13.73
CA LEU A 121 -14.19 -0.13 -13.83
C LEU A 121 -14.04 1.38 -13.74
N SER A 122 -14.66 2.11 -14.67
CA SER A 122 -14.75 3.57 -14.66
C SER A 122 -16.20 4.04 -14.63
N LEU A 123 -16.46 5.19 -14.00
CA LEU A 123 -17.77 5.83 -14.13
C LEU A 123 -18.07 6.26 -15.58
N HIS A 124 -17.04 6.39 -16.42
CA HIS A 124 -17.20 6.59 -17.86
C HIS A 124 -17.74 5.36 -18.61
N ASP A 125 -17.76 4.17 -17.98
CA ASP A 125 -18.34 2.95 -18.56
C ASP A 125 -19.87 2.84 -18.32
N ILE A 126 -20.46 3.82 -17.62
CA ILE A 126 -21.88 3.88 -17.32
C ILE A 126 -22.58 4.80 -18.33
N ASP A 127 -23.66 4.30 -18.94
CA ASP A 127 -24.48 5.04 -19.90
C ASP A 127 -25.95 5.11 -19.42
N TYR A 128 -26.59 6.24 -19.69
CA TYR A 128 -28.01 6.50 -19.41
C TYR A 128 -28.79 6.96 -20.66
N SER A 129 -28.22 6.82 -21.86
CA SER A 129 -28.83 7.24 -23.13
C SER A 129 -30.26 6.71 -23.35
N GLU A 130 -30.56 5.50 -22.88
CA GLU A 130 -31.86 4.84 -22.98
C GLU A 130 -32.79 5.08 -21.74
N GLY A 131 -32.46 6.05 -20.88
CA GLY A 131 -33.24 6.38 -19.68
C GLY A 131 -33.14 5.34 -18.54
N THR A 132 -32.30 4.32 -18.70
CA THR A 132 -31.95 3.32 -17.68
C THR A 132 -30.43 3.16 -17.62
N MET A 133 -29.90 2.70 -16.48
CA MET A 133 -28.46 2.51 -16.31
C MET A 133 -27.97 1.29 -17.12
N GLY A 134 -27.27 1.54 -18.21
CA GLY A 134 -26.47 0.57 -18.94
C GLY A 134 -25.01 0.61 -18.47
N TYR A 135 -24.34 -0.53 -18.41
CA TYR A 135 -22.91 -0.58 -18.14
C TYR A 135 -22.26 -1.80 -18.79
N ARG A 136 -20.98 -1.69 -19.16
CA ARG A 136 -20.21 -2.83 -19.65
C ARG A 136 -19.67 -3.62 -18.46
N ALA A 137 -20.32 -4.73 -18.10
CA ALA A 137 -19.84 -5.62 -17.06
C ALA A 137 -18.52 -6.30 -17.49
N ARG A 138 -17.36 -5.73 -17.14
CA ARG A 138 -16.10 -6.47 -17.08
C ARG A 138 -16.05 -7.26 -15.77
N ARG A 139 -16.90 -8.28 -15.63
CA ARG A 139 -16.73 -9.22 -14.52
C ARG A 139 -15.51 -10.07 -14.84
N HIS A 140 -14.43 -9.87 -14.09
CA HIS A 140 -13.53 -10.98 -13.84
C HIS A 140 -14.38 -12.05 -13.14
N GLU A 141 -14.62 -13.17 -13.82
CA GLU A 141 -15.19 -14.33 -13.16
C GLU A 141 -14.16 -14.80 -12.13
N PHE A 142 -14.57 -14.75 -10.86
CA PHE A 142 -13.78 -15.32 -9.78
C PHE A 142 -13.67 -16.83 -10.06
N ALA A 143 -12.47 -17.28 -10.43
CA ALA A 143 -12.21 -18.62 -10.94
C ALA A 143 -12.19 -19.72 -9.85
N GLY A 144 -12.70 -19.42 -8.65
CA GLY A 144 -12.72 -20.30 -7.49
C GLY A 144 -11.83 -19.82 -6.34
N GLU A 145 -12.10 -20.30 -5.13
CA GLU A 145 -11.40 -19.97 -3.88
C GLU A 145 -10.08 -20.74 -3.73
N ASP A 146 -9.21 -20.78 -4.75
CA ASP A 146 -7.87 -21.38 -4.59
C ASP A 146 -6.92 -20.42 -3.85
N LEU A 147 -7.32 -20.09 -2.60
CA LEU A 147 -6.56 -19.21 -1.71
C LEU A 147 -5.16 -19.79 -1.44
N ALA A 148 -5.03 -21.11 -1.39
CA ALA A 148 -3.75 -21.78 -1.23
C ALA A 148 -2.82 -21.56 -2.44
N GLY A 149 -3.35 -21.69 -3.66
CA GLY A 149 -2.62 -21.38 -4.89
C GLY A 149 -2.19 -19.92 -4.96
N TYR A 150 -3.07 -18.98 -4.57
CA TYR A 150 -2.72 -17.56 -4.51
C TYR A 150 -1.62 -17.27 -3.49
N LEU A 151 -1.68 -17.87 -2.29
CA LEU A 151 -0.61 -17.74 -1.29
C LEU A 151 0.72 -18.27 -1.81
N ALA A 152 0.73 -19.45 -2.42
CA ALA A 152 1.96 -20.06 -2.94
C ALA A 152 2.57 -19.23 -4.07
N ALA A 153 1.74 -18.68 -4.97
CA ALA A 153 2.20 -17.80 -6.04
C ALA A 153 2.79 -16.49 -5.48
N ALA A 154 2.10 -15.85 -4.53
CA ALA A 154 2.56 -14.62 -3.91
C ALA A 154 3.86 -14.83 -3.11
N GLU A 155 3.96 -15.92 -2.34
CA GLU A 155 5.18 -16.30 -1.61
C GLU A 155 6.37 -16.50 -2.56
N ALA A 156 6.16 -17.19 -3.69
CA ALA A 156 7.20 -17.35 -4.70
C ALA A 156 7.68 -16.01 -5.28
N MET A 157 6.77 -15.06 -5.53
CA MET A 157 7.15 -13.71 -6.01
C MET A 157 7.93 -12.92 -4.94
N LEU A 158 7.48 -12.97 -3.69
CA LEU A 158 8.14 -12.31 -2.56
C LEU A 158 9.55 -12.87 -2.31
N LEU A 159 9.72 -14.19 -2.44
CA LEU A 159 11.01 -14.85 -2.27
C LEU A 159 11.95 -14.64 -3.46
N ALA A 160 11.42 -14.60 -4.69
CA ALA A 160 12.20 -14.26 -5.87
C ALA A 160 12.71 -12.81 -5.82
N GLY A 161 11.93 -11.92 -5.19
CA GLY A 161 12.21 -10.50 -5.12
C GLY A 161 12.07 -9.82 -6.47
N ALA A 162 12.30 -8.51 -6.48
CA ALA A 162 12.29 -7.71 -7.69
C ALA A 162 13.66 -7.08 -7.94
N SER A 163 14.00 -6.90 -9.22
CA SER A 163 15.07 -6.01 -9.65
C SER A 163 14.43 -4.82 -10.33
N ALA A 164 14.67 -3.61 -9.83
CA ALA A 164 14.20 -2.40 -10.48
C ALA A 164 15.08 -2.06 -11.71
N PRO A 165 14.55 -1.29 -12.68
CA PRO A 165 15.36 -0.33 -13.42
C PRO A 165 15.93 0.75 -12.48
N GLU A 166 16.80 1.64 -12.96
CA GLU A 166 17.30 2.73 -12.10
C GLU A 166 16.13 3.50 -11.46
N PRO A 167 16.15 3.72 -10.13
CA PRO A 167 15.07 4.42 -9.44
C PRO A 167 14.89 5.82 -10.03
N ALA A 168 13.64 6.27 -10.14
CA ALA A 168 13.37 7.65 -10.49
C ALA A 168 13.89 8.57 -9.36
N ASP A 169 14.57 9.65 -9.75
CA ASP A 169 14.93 10.71 -8.81
C ASP A 169 13.65 11.32 -8.24
N LEU A 170 13.46 11.22 -6.93
CA LEU A 170 12.35 11.86 -6.24
C LEU A 170 12.67 13.34 -6.07
N ASP A 171 11.84 14.20 -6.65
CA ASP A 171 11.91 15.65 -6.43
C ASP A 171 11.33 15.99 -5.05
N VAL A 172 12.10 15.71 -4.00
CA VAL A 172 11.73 15.93 -2.59
C VAL A 172 12.71 16.88 -1.90
N THR A 173 12.24 17.52 -0.84
CA THR A 173 13.03 18.47 -0.06
C THR A 173 14.02 17.74 0.85
N GLU A 174 15.08 18.42 1.28
CA GLU A 174 15.99 17.91 2.33
C GLU A 174 15.25 17.65 3.67
N ASP A 175 14.24 18.49 3.95
CA ASP A 175 13.34 18.32 5.11
C ASP A 175 12.57 17.00 5.02
N PHE A 176 12.07 16.62 3.82
CA PHE A 176 11.41 15.34 3.60
C PHE A 176 12.35 14.15 3.88
N GLU A 177 13.56 14.18 3.33
CA GLU A 177 14.55 13.12 3.55
C GLU A 177 14.94 12.99 5.03
N THR A 178 15.05 14.11 5.74
CA THR A 178 15.34 14.12 7.19
C THR A 178 14.21 13.48 8.01
N LEU A 179 12.95 13.70 7.61
CA LEU A 179 11.76 13.16 8.28
C LEU A 179 11.41 11.73 7.84
N ARG A 180 12.08 11.20 6.81
CA ARG A 180 11.72 9.93 6.18
C ARG A 180 11.96 8.77 7.13
N TRP A 181 10.89 8.03 7.40
CA TRP A 181 10.87 6.91 8.36
C TRP A 181 10.75 5.53 7.68
N PHE A 182 10.78 5.51 6.34
CA PHE A 182 10.56 4.33 5.52
C PHE A 182 11.57 4.23 4.37
N PRO A 183 11.93 3.01 3.93
CA PRO A 183 12.82 2.81 2.80
C PRO A 183 12.10 3.11 1.47
N LEU A 184 12.87 3.57 0.50
CA LEU A 184 12.47 3.77 -0.89
C LEU A 184 13.12 2.71 -1.79
N PRO A 185 12.61 2.52 -3.02
CA PRO A 185 13.20 1.59 -3.99
C PRO A 185 14.69 1.86 -4.29
N ALA A 186 15.14 3.11 -4.12
CA ALA A 186 16.54 3.49 -4.32
C ALA A 186 17.48 3.04 -3.18
N ASP A 187 16.95 2.69 -2.02
CA ASP A 187 17.76 2.33 -0.86
C ASP A 187 18.03 0.81 -0.75
N SER A 188 17.36 -0.01 -1.57
CA SER A 188 17.38 -1.49 -1.50
C SER A 188 18.47 -2.14 -2.32
#